data_AF-A0AAQ1P8K2-F1
#
_entry.id   AF-A0AAQ1P8K2-F1
#
_cell.length_a   1.000
_cell.length_b   1.000
_cell.length_c   1.000
_cell.angle_alpha   90.00
_cell.angle_beta   90.00
_cell.angle_gamma   90.00
#
_symmetry.space_group_name_H-M   'P 1'
#
loop_
_entity.id
_entity.type
_entity.pdbx_description
1 polymer ?
#
loop_
_entity_poly.entity_id
_entity_poly.type
_entity_poly.pdbx_seq_one_letter_code
_entity_poly.pdbx_strand_id
1 'polypeptide(L)'
;MESELFGYDTGAFTGAHQKGNPGLIRKAHHGILFLDEIGDMPFPTQARPSRALQTRSIQPLGSGEPVAVDIRVVSASNRDLAEEVRAGRFRQDLFYRIAGLAVVLPPLRERSDRRQLIEQVHARYRDPGQPARLPAAVIELLDRHPWPGNMRELVSVLQVALALAGNGPIGLEHLPAGFLAEAQVPLPVATEEVDLHGLVEQANGNLSAVARGLGISRTTLYKRLRER
;
A
#
# COMPACT_ATOMS: atom_id res chain seq x y z
N MET A 1 -9.01 -20.30 0.76
CA MET A 1 -7.58 -20.59 0.55
C MET A 1 -7.33 -22.01 0.04
N GLU A 2 -7.55 -23.08 0.79
CA GLU A 2 -7.13 -24.43 0.33
C GLU A 2 -7.79 -24.88 -0.97
N SER A 3 -9.12 -24.76 -1.08
CA SER A 3 -9.88 -25.11 -2.28
C SER A 3 -9.55 -24.24 -3.51
N GLU A 4 -9.02 -23.04 -3.27
CA GLU A 4 -8.59 -22.13 -4.32
C GLU A 4 -7.17 -22.45 -4.78
N LEU A 5 -6.25 -22.76 -3.87
CA LEU A 5 -4.86 -23.06 -4.17
C LEU A 5 -4.69 -24.46 -4.79
N PHE A 6 -5.31 -25.48 -4.19
CA PHE A 6 -5.17 -26.89 -4.58
C PHE A 6 -6.29 -27.40 -5.49
N GLY A 7 -7.40 -26.65 -5.57
CA GLY A 7 -8.55 -27.11 -6.31
C GLY A 7 -9.34 -28.20 -5.58
N TYR A 8 -10.44 -28.60 -6.20
CA TYR A 8 -11.35 -29.63 -5.70
C TYR A 8 -12.10 -30.28 -6.87
N ASP A 9 -12.43 -31.56 -6.70
CA ASP A 9 -13.30 -32.29 -7.64
C ASP A 9 -14.78 -32.11 -7.29
N THR A 10 -15.65 -32.49 -8.22
CA THR A 10 -17.09 -32.40 -8.05
C THR A 10 -17.55 -33.18 -6.82
N GLY A 11 -18.33 -32.55 -5.94
CA GLY A 11 -18.86 -33.21 -4.74
C GLY A 11 -17.87 -33.31 -3.57
N ALA A 12 -16.72 -32.62 -3.62
CA ALA A 12 -15.72 -32.65 -2.56
C ALA A 12 -16.23 -32.14 -1.19
N PHE A 13 -17.19 -31.21 -1.18
CA PHE A 13 -17.82 -30.66 0.04
C PHE A 13 -19.18 -30.02 -0.29
N THR A 14 -19.97 -29.70 0.74
CA THR A 14 -21.27 -29.02 0.58
C THR A 14 -21.09 -27.63 -0.02
N GLY A 15 -21.73 -27.36 -1.16
CA GLY A 15 -21.56 -26.11 -1.91
C GLY A 15 -20.41 -26.11 -2.92
N ALA A 16 -19.72 -27.24 -3.14
CA ALA A 16 -18.76 -27.39 -4.23
C ALA A 16 -19.44 -27.17 -5.59
N HIS A 17 -18.80 -26.38 -6.46
CA HIS A 17 -19.32 -26.13 -7.80
C HIS A 17 -19.38 -27.43 -8.62
N GLN A 18 -20.44 -27.61 -9.40
CA GLN A 18 -20.68 -28.85 -10.18
C GLN A 18 -19.61 -29.16 -11.23
N LYS A 19 -18.76 -28.18 -11.58
CA LYS A 19 -17.63 -28.36 -12.52
C LYS A 19 -16.28 -28.58 -11.82
N GLY A 20 -16.25 -28.59 -10.48
CA GLY A 20 -15.00 -28.56 -9.71
C GLY A 20 -14.23 -27.25 -9.87
N ASN A 21 -13.02 -27.20 -9.33
CA ASN A 21 -12.05 -26.12 -9.54
C ASN A 21 -10.65 -26.74 -9.66
N PRO A 22 -9.90 -26.50 -10.75
CA PRO A 22 -8.54 -27.03 -10.86
C PRO A 22 -7.58 -26.42 -9.83
N GLY A 23 -7.88 -25.25 -9.27
CA GLY A 23 -7.02 -24.55 -8.33
C GLY A 23 -5.86 -23.78 -8.99
N LEU A 24 -5.26 -22.87 -8.24
CA LEU A 24 -4.21 -21.96 -8.73
C LEU A 24 -2.93 -22.70 -9.11
N ILE A 25 -2.54 -23.75 -8.36
CA ILE A 25 -1.30 -24.50 -8.66
C ILE A 25 -1.38 -25.19 -10.02
N ARG A 26 -2.52 -25.85 -10.34
CA ARG A 26 -2.72 -26.49 -11.65
C ARG A 26 -2.85 -25.45 -12.77
N LYS A 27 -3.47 -24.31 -12.51
CA LYS A 27 -3.53 -23.20 -13.47
C LYS A 27 -2.14 -22.63 -13.79
N ALA A 28 -1.21 -22.70 -12.85
CA ALA A 28 0.17 -22.24 -13.02
C ALA A 28 1.11 -23.29 -13.64
N HIS A 29 0.60 -24.45 -14.06
CA HIS A 29 1.42 -25.51 -14.68
C HIS A 29 2.21 -24.98 -15.88
N HIS A 30 3.52 -25.30 -15.92
CA HIS A 30 4.52 -24.75 -16.84
C HIS A 30 4.70 -23.22 -16.76
N GLY A 31 4.32 -22.61 -15.64
CA GLY A 31 4.38 -21.17 -15.41
C GLY A 31 4.97 -20.81 -14.04
N ILE A 32 4.57 -19.62 -13.55
CA ILE A 32 4.99 -19.07 -12.27
C ILE A 32 3.77 -18.95 -11.35
N LEU A 33 3.90 -19.48 -10.14
CA LEU A 33 2.97 -19.29 -9.04
C LEU A 33 3.52 -18.20 -8.11
N PHE A 34 2.85 -17.07 -8.04
CA PHE A 34 3.13 -16.03 -7.05
C PHE A 34 2.28 -16.22 -5.80
N LEU A 35 2.92 -16.35 -4.64
CA LEU A 35 2.27 -16.50 -3.34
C LEU A 35 2.56 -15.26 -2.50
N ASP A 36 1.62 -14.33 -2.47
CA ASP A 36 1.70 -13.17 -1.58
C ASP A 36 1.36 -13.57 -0.14
N GLU A 37 1.95 -12.85 0.82
CA GLU A 37 1.68 -13.00 2.26
C GLU A 37 1.78 -14.46 2.78
N ILE A 38 2.77 -15.23 2.30
CA ILE A 38 2.89 -16.66 2.65
C ILE A 38 3.09 -16.87 4.17
N GLY A 39 3.64 -15.89 4.87
CA GLY A 39 3.82 -15.90 6.33
C GLY A 39 2.52 -15.84 7.13
N ASP A 40 1.42 -15.39 6.52
CA ASP A 40 0.10 -15.34 7.16
C ASP A 40 -0.68 -16.64 7.02
N MET A 41 -0.13 -17.62 6.29
CA MET A 41 -0.75 -18.93 6.11
C MET A 41 -0.86 -19.68 7.46
N PRO A 42 -2.06 -20.11 7.89
CA PRO A 42 -2.22 -20.87 9.12
C PRO A 42 -1.37 -22.14 9.13
N PHE A 43 -0.70 -22.43 10.25
CA PHE A 43 0.24 -23.55 10.38
C PHE A 43 -0.26 -24.90 9.83
N PRO A 44 -1.51 -25.34 10.08
CA PRO A 44 -2.02 -26.61 9.55
C PRO A 44 -2.05 -26.67 8.02
N THR A 45 -2.29 -25.52 7.38
CA THR A 45 -2.42 -25.43 5.91
C THR A 45 -1.06 -25.44 5.19
N GLN A 46 0.04 -25.16 5.90
CA GLN A 46 1.40 -25.10 5.35
C GLN A 46 1.95 -26.47 4.92
N ALA A 47 1.38 -27.57 5.42
CA ALA A 47 1.83 -28.93 5.07
C ALA A 47 1.60 -29.27 3.58
N ARG A 48 0.50 -28.77 2.99
CA ARG A 48 0.16 -29.07 1.59
C ARG A 48 1.05 -28.34 0.58
N PRO A 49 1.36 -27.04 0.71
CA PRO A 49 2.37 -26.40 -0.12
C PRO A 49 3.73 -27.09 -0.01
N SER A 50 4.16 -27.44 1.22
CA SER A 50 5.41 -28.19 1.42
C SER A 50 5.44 -29.49 0.60
N ARG A 51 4.37 -30.29 0.70
CA ARG A 51 4.22 -31.53 -0.08
C ARG A 51 4.19 -31.26 -1.58
N ALA A 52 3.43 -30.27 -2.04
CA ALA A 52 3.31 -29.95 -3.46
C ALA A 52 4.66 -29.58 -4.10
N LEU A 53 5.46 -28.77 -3.39
CA LEU A 53 6.81 -28.41 -3.83
C LEU A 53 7.78 -29.59 -3.76
N GLN A 54 7.58 -30.52 -2.83
CA GLN A 54 8.38 -31.73 -2.70
C GLN A 54 8.11 -32.74 -3.80
N THR A 55 6.84 -33.09 -4.00
CA THR A 55 6.45 -34.19 -4.89
C THR A 55 6.23 -33.73 -6.33
N ARG A 56 6.24 -32.41 -6.58
CA ARG A 56 5.82 -31.82 -7.86
C ARG A 56 4.47 -32.36 -8.32
N SER A 57 3.56 -32.51 -7.36
CA SER A 57 2.21 -32.97 -7.60
C SER A 57 1.26 -32.41 -6.55
N ILE A 58 0.00 -32.23 -6.92
CA ILE A 58 -1.05 -31.84 -5.98
C ILE A 58 -2.16 -32.87 -5.97
N GLN A 59 -2.82 -33.02 -4.82
CA GLN A 59 -4.03 -33.81 -4.71
C GLN A 59 -5.21 -32.84 -4.51
N PRO A 60 -6.15 -32.74 -5.46
CA PRO A 60 -7.34 -31.92 -5.29
C PRO A 60 -8.16 -32.39 -4.09
N LEU A 61 -8.87 -31.48 -3.44
CA LEU A 61 -9.81 -31.84 -2.38
C LEU A 61 -10.89 -32.79 -2.93
N GLY A 62 -11.16 -33.87 -2.20
CA GLY A 62 -12.13 -34.89 -2.60
C GLY A 62 -11.63 -35.85 -3.68
N SER A 63 -10.42 -35.67 -4.20
CA SER A 63 -9.81 -36.56 -5.20
C SER A 63 -8.80 -37.51 -4.57
N GLY A 64 -8.77 -38.76 -5.03
CA GLY A 64 -7.78 -39.75 -4.61
C GLY A 64 -6.45 -39.65 -5.36
N GLU A 65 -6.47 -39.08 -6.56
CA GLU A 65 -5.35 -39.15 -7.50
C GLU A 65 -4.48 -37.88 -7.48
N PRO A 66 -3.15 -38.01 -7.35
CA PRO A 66 -2.25 -36.89 -7.46
C PRO A 66 -2.07 -36.46 -8.92
N VAL A 67 -2.08 -35.15 -9.16
CA VAL A 67 -1.85 -34.53 -10.46
C VAL A 67 -0.47 -33.89 -10.48
N ALA A 68 0.39 -34.31 -11.41
CA ALA A 68 1.73 -33.75 -11.56
C ALA A 68 1.68 -32.25 -11.95
N VAL A 69 2.59 -31.46 -11.38
CA VAL A 69 2.74 -30.03 -11.66
C VAL A 69 4.21 -29.62 -11.75
N ASP A 70 4.56 -28.94 -12.83
CA ASP A 70 5.82 -28.23 -13.02
C ASP A 70 5.56 -26.72 -12.87
N ILE A 71 6.10 -26.11 -11.82
CA ILE A 71 5.89 -24.68 -11.52
C ILE A 71 7.17 -24.06 -11.00
N ARG A 72 7.35 -22.77 -11.26
CA ARG A 72 8.29 -21.91 -10.53
C ARG A 72 7.51 -21.17 -9.45
N VAL A 73 8.06 -21.10 -8.24
CA VAL A 73 7.41 -20.38 -7.14
C VAL A 73 8.16 -19.11 -6.82
N VAL A 74 7.41 -18.02 -6.71
CA VAL A 74 7.86 -16.75 -6.15
C VAL A 74 6.94 -16.48 -4.96
N SER A 75 7.50 -16.28 -3.77
CA SER A 75 6.70 -15.96 -2.59
C SER A 75 7.14 -14.65 -1.95
N ALA A 76 6.19 -13.95 -1.34
CA ALA A 76 6.42 -12.72 -0.59
C ALA A 76 5.86 -12.85 0.84
N SER A 77 6.46 -12.12 1.77
CA SER A 77 6.06 -12.05 3.17
C SER A 77 6.48 -10.70 3.73
N ASN A 78 5.63 -10.10 4.55
CA ASN A 78 5.97 -8.96 5.41
C ASN A 78 6.55 -9.40 6.77
N ARG A 79 6.44 -10.70 7.11
CA ARG A 79 7.02 -11.31 8.31
C ARG A 79 8.41 -11.86 8.03
N ASP A 80 9.26 -11.84 9.05
CA ASP A 80 10.51 -12.60 9.05
C ASP A 80 10.19 -14.11 9.21
N LEU A 81 10.28 -14.85 8.11
CA LEU A 81 9.96 -16.27 8.11
C LEU A 81 10.94 -17.11 8.96
N ALA A 82 12.18 -16.66 9.15
CA ALA A 82 13.13 -17.37 10.00
C ALA A 82 12.76 -17.23 11.48
N GLU A 83 12.26 -16.06 11.90
CA GLU A 83 11.65 -15.85 13.21
C GLU A 83 10.38 -16.69 13.38
N GLU A 84 9.49 -16.70 12.38
CA GLU A 84 8.25 -17.48 12.44
C GLU A 84 8.51 -19.00 12.55
N VAL A 85 9.60 -19.50 11.93
CA VAL A 85 10.06 -20.89 12.11
C VAL A 85 10.52 -21.13 13.55
N ARG A 86 11.37 -20.26 14.11
CA ARG A 86 11.84 -20.38 15.50
C ARG A 86 10.71 -20.31 16.52
N ALA A 87 9.67 -19.53 16.22
CA ALA A 87 8.48 -19.42 17.05
C ALA A 87 7.45 -20.56 16.84
N GLY A 88 7.73 -21.54 15.97
CA GLY A 88 6.83 -22.66 15.69
C GLY A 88 5.56 -22.30 14.93
N ARG A 89 5.48 -21.10 14.35
CA ARG A 89 4.34 -20.61 13.56
C ARG A 89 4.50 -20.85 12.06
N PHE A 90 5.72 -21.13 11.62
CA PHE A 90 6.03 -21.48 10.24
C PHE A 90 6.81 -22.79 10.16
N ARG A 91 6.46 -23.60 9.18
CA ARG A 91 7.03 -24.92 8.96
C ARG A 91 8.45 -24.82 8.39
N GLN A 92 9.39 -25.44 9.09
CA GLN A 92 10.80 -25.44 8.69
C GLN A 92 11.03 -26.08 7.31
N ASP A 93 10.32 -27.16 6.98
CA ASP A 93 10.40 -27.84 5.69
C ASP A 93 9.89 -26.97 4.54
N LEU A 94 8.83 -26.18 4.76
CA LEU A 94 8.35 -25.21 3.77
C LEU A 94 9.35 -24.05 3.60
N PHE A 95 9.87 -23.51 4.70
CA PHE A 95 10.83 -22.40 4.70
C PHE A 95 12.05 -22.72 3.81
N TYR A 96 12.70 -23.85 4.02
CA TYR A 96 13.88 -24.20 3.22
C TYR A 96 13.58 -24.49 1.74
N ARG A 97 12.33 -24.78 1.37
CA ARG A 97 11.93 -24.95 -0.03
C ARG A 97 11.72 -23.64 -0.77
N ILE A 98 11.28 -22.60 -0.07
CA ILE A 98 10.98 -21.29 -0.67
C ILE A 98 12.11 -20.28 -0.48
N ALA A 99 12.93 -20.43 0.56
CA ALA A 99 14.03 -19.52 0.90
C ALA A 99 15.34 -19.80 0.12
N GLY A 100 15.26 -20.43 -1.07
CA GLY A 100 16.44 -20.73 -1.88
C GLY A 100 17.18 -19.47 -2.39
N LEU A 101 16.42 -18.44 -2.77
CA LEU A 101 16.92 -17.10 -3.06
C LEU A 101 15.98 -16.08 -2.41
N ALA A 102 16.49 -15.33 -1.43
CA ALA A 102 15.74 -14.30 -0.73
C ALA A 102 16.16 -12.91 -1.20
N VAL A 103 15.19 -12.06 -1.54
CA VAL A 103 15.39 -10.64 -1.83
C VAL A 103 14.67 -9.83 -0.78
N VAL A 104 15.41 -9.03 -0.02
CA VAL A 104 14.84 -8.10 0.96
C VAL A 104 14.54 -6.79 0.26
N LEU A 105 13.28 -6.37 0.27
CA LEU A 105 12.87 -5.06 -0.25
C LEU A 105 13.00 -4.02 0.87
N PRO A 106 13.90 -3.02 0.73
CA PRO A 106 14.03 -1.98 1.74
C PRO A 106 12.76 -1.11 1.78
N PRO A 107 12.35 -0.64 2.96
CA PRO A 107 11.26 0.31 3.05
C PRO A 107 11.64 1.63 2.38
N LEU A 108 10.65 2.40 1.89
CA LEU A 108 10.89 3.63 1.12
C LEU A 108 11.88 4.59 1.81
N ARG A 109 11.81 4.70 3.15
CA ARG A 109 12.69 5.57 3.95
C ARG A 109 14.19 5.20 3.92
N GLU A 110 14.52 3.95 3.58
CA GLU A 110 15.89 3.43 3.54
C GLU A 110 16.45 3.39 2.11
N ARG A 111 15.66 3.80 1.11
CA ARG A 111 16.04 3.76 -0.30
C ARG A 111 16.88 4.97 -0.70
N SER A 112 18.03 4.71 -1.32
CA SER A 112 18.89 5.76 -1.89
C SER A 112 18.27 6.46 -3.10
N ASP A 113 17.37 5.79 -3.83
CA ASP A 113 16.65 6.31 -4.99
C ASP A 113 15.28 6.94 -4.63
N ARG A 114 14.99 7.16 -3.33
CA ARG A 114 13.67 7.64 -2.85
C ARG A 114 13.17 8.89 -3.57
N ARG A 115 14.00 9.93 -3.74
CA ARG A 115 13.60 11.17 -4.43
C ARG A 115 13.20 10.91 -5.89
N GLN A 116 13.96 10.04 -6.58
CA GLN A 116 13.63 9.65 -7.95
C GLN A 116 12.30 8.88 -8.01
N LEU A 117 12.04 7.99 -7.06
CA LEU A 117 10.77 7.27 -6.97
C LEU A 117 9.59 8.19 -6.72
N ILE A 118 9.74 9.19 -5.83
CA ILE A 118 8.70 10.21 -5.58
C ILE A 118 8.34 10.94 -6.88
N GLU A 119 9.34 11.38 -7.63
CA GLU A 119 9.13 12.05 -8.92
C GLU A 119 8.51 11.13 -9.98
N GLN A 120 8.89 9.85 -10.00
CA GLN A 120 8.28 8.86 -10.90
C GLN A 120 6.81 8.60 -10.57
N VAL A 121 6.46 8.53 -9.27
CA VAL A 121 5.07 8.39 -8.82
C VAL A 121 4.28 9.63 -9.22
N HIS A 122 4.81 10.83 -8.93
CA HIS A 122 4.18 12.08 -9.36
C HIS A 122 3.96 12.11 -10.87
N ALA A 123 4.96 11.77 -11.67
CA ALA A 123 4.88 11.74 -13.12
C ALA A 123 3.87 10.71 -13.65
N ARG A 124 3.68 9.60 -12.94
CA ARG A 124 2.73 8.54 -13.29
C ARG A 124 1.28 8.97 -13.07
N TYR A 125 1.01 9.77 -12.03
CA TYR A 125 -0.36 10.10 -11.60
C TYR A 125 -0.81 11.50 -11.97
N ARG A 126 0.10 12.40 -12.40
CA ARG A 126 -0.30 13.72 -12.87
C ARG A 126 -1.06 13.65 -14.19
N ASP A 127 -2.02 14.55 -14.37
CA ASP A 127 -2.66 14.81 -15.64
C ASP A 127 -1.78 15.69 -16.55
N PRO A 128 -1.98 15.68 -17.88
CA PRO A 128 -1.20 16.51 -18.81
C PRO A 128 -1.25 18.02 -18.54
N GLY A 129 -2.32 18.51 -17.91
CA GLY A 129 -2.48 19.92 -17.53
C GLY A 129 -1.79 20.31 -16.22
N GLN A 130 -1.24 19.34 -15.48
CA GLN A 130 -0.59 19.55 -14.19
C GLN A 130 0.92 19.76 -14.34
N PRO A 131 1.57 20.49 -13.41
CA PRO A 131 3.01 20.74 -13.49
C PRO A 131 3.83 19.44 -13.54
N ALA A 132 4.87 19.44 -14.38
CA ALA A 132 5.68 18.24 -14.60
C ALA A 132 6.58 17.86 -13.40
N ARG A 133 6.90 18.83 -12.54
CA ARG A 133 7.79 18.65 -11.37
C ARG A 133 7.09 19.09 -10.09
N LEU A 134 7.43 18.42 -9.01
CA LEU A 134 7.02 18.84 -7.67
C LEU A 134 7.80 20.10 -7.24
N PRO A 135 7.19 21.03 -6.49
CA PRO A 135 7.93 22.12 -5.88
C PRO A 135 8.98 21.60 -4.89
N ALA A 136 10.14 22.27 -4.82
CA ALA A 136 11.26 21.84 -3.97
C ALA A 136 10.87 21.67 -2.49
N ALA A 137 10.03 22.57 -1.96
CA ALA A 137 9.54 22.48 -0.58
C ALA A 137 8.72 21.20 -0.33
N VAL A 138 7.92 20.76 -1.31
CA VAL A 138 7.12 19.53 -1.22
C VAL A 138 8.02 18.30 -1.32
N ILE A 139 9.01 18.31 -2.22
CA ILE A 139 9.99 17.21 -2.32
C ILE A 139 10.75 17.03 -1.01
N GLU A 140 11.22 18.11 -0.39
CA GLU A 140 11.93 18.04 0.89
C GLU A 140 11.07 17.43 2.00
N LEU A 141 9.77 17.73 2.03
CA LEU A 141 8.84 17.12 2.98
C LEU A 141 8.62 15.63 2.70
N LEU A 142 8.35 15.28 1.44
CA LEU A 142 8.17 13.89 1.03
C LEU A 142 9.45 13.06 1.27
N ASP A 143 10.63 13.66 1.13
CA ASP A 143 11.91 12.98 1.35
C ASP A 143 12.20 12.75 2.84
N ARG A 144 11.73 13.63 3.74
CA ARG A 144 11.94 13.49 5.20
C ARG A 144 10.90 12.61 5.88
N HIS A 145 9.78 12.32 5.22
CA HIS A 145 8.69 11.54 5.80
C HIS A 145 9.15 10.12 6.17
N PRO A 146 8.71 9.56 7.32
CA PRO A 146 9.08 8.20 7.75
C PRO A 146 8.44 7.08 6.91
N TRP A 147 7.37 7.39 6.18
CA TRP A 147 6.63 6.50 5.28
C TRP A 147 6.23 5.15 5.93
N PRO A 148 5.44 5.16 7.03
CA PRO A 148 4.95 3.94 7.67
C PRO A 148 4.15 3.04 6.71
N GLY A 149 3.39 3.62 5.78
CA GLY A 149 2.65 2.90 4.73
C GLY A 149 3.41 2.79 3.40
N ASN A 150 4.69 3.19 3.37
CA ASN A 150 5.62 2.97 2.26
C ASN A 150 5.05 3.48 0.92
N MET A 151 5.27 2.76 -0.17
CA MET A 151 4.77 3.14 -1.50
C MET A 151 3.23 3.31 -1.56
N ARG A 152 2.45 2.55 -0.78
CA ARG A 152 0.98 2.68 -0.80
C ARG A 152 0.54 4.05 -0.28
N GLU A 153 1.18 4.49 0.80
CA GLU A 153 0.96 5.81 1.38
C GLU A 153 1.44 6.93 0.46
N LEU A 154 2.65 6.82 -0.10
CA LEU A 154 3.18 7.81 -1.05
C LEU A 154 2.22 8.04 -2.23
N VAL A 155 1.73 6.96 -2.83
CA VAL A 155 0.76 7.03 -3.94
C VAL A 155 -0.52 7.74 -3.49
N SER A 156 -1.06 7.38 -2.32
CA SER A 156 -2.28 8.00 -1.80
C SER A 156 -2.10 9.49 -1.52
N VAL A 157 -1.00 9.89 -0.87
CA VAL A 157 -0.67 11.29 -0.57
C VAL A 157 -0.55 12.10 -1.86
N LEU A 158 0.18 11.61 -2.86
CA LEU A 158 0.35 12.32 -4.13
C LEU A 158 -0.94 12.42 -4.94
N GLN A 159 -1.76 11.36 -4.98
CA GLN A 159 -3.06 11.40 -5.66
C GLN A 159 -4.01 12.44 -5.05
N VAL A 160 -4.09 12.48 -3.71
CA VAL A 160 -4.90 13.49 -3.01
C VAL A 160 -4.36 14.90 -3.29
N ALA A 161 -3.04 15.08 -3.22
CA ALA A 161 -2.41 16.37 -3.46
C ALA A 161 -2.63 16.88 -4.89
N LEU A 162 -2.52 16.01 -5.89
CA LEU A 162 -2.81 16.34 -7.29
C LEU A 162 -4.28 16.71 -7.48
N ALA A 163 -5.20 15.95 -6.87
CA ALA A 163 -6.63 16.23 -6.96
C ALA A 163 -6.99 17.60 -6.34
N LEU A 164 -6.38 17.95 -5.20
CA LEU A 164 -6.62 19.23 -4.51
C LEU A 164 -5.95 20.41 -5.21
N ALA A 165 -4.77 20.22 -5.80
CA ALA A 165 -4.04 21.27 -6.52
C ALA A 165 -4.69 21.64 -7.86
N GLY A 166 -5.54 20.77 -8.42
CA GLY A 166 -6.08 20.95 -9.77
C GLY A 166 -4.96 21.05 -10.79
N ASN A 167 -4.96 22.09 -11.63
CA ASN A 167 -3.89 22.34 -12.61
C ASN A 167 -2.70 23.14 -12.04
N GLY A 168 -2.73 23.50 -10.75
CA GLY A 168 -1.67 24.26 -10.08
C GLY A 168 -0.56 23.37 -9.52
N PRO A 169 0.55 23.98 -9.06
CA PRO A 169 1.57 23.26 -8.31
C PRO A 169 1.03 22.77 -6.95
N ILE A 170 1.51 21.61 -6.50
CA ILE A 170 1.19 21.10 -5.16
C ILE A 170 1.81 22.03 -4.10
N GLY A 171 0.99 22.49 -3.15
CA GLY A 171 1.38 23.27 -1.99
C GLY A 171 1.17 22.45 -0.72
N LEU A 172 1.51 23.05 0.43
CA LEU A 172 1.34 22.41 1.74
C LEU A 172 -0.14 22.15 2.04
N GLU A 173 -1.01 23.06 1.63
CA GLU A 173 -2.46 23.02 1.78
C GLU A 173 -3.12 21.89 0.99
N HIS A 174 -2.42 21.32 0.00
CA HIS A 174 -2.90 20.19 -0.80
C HIS A 174 -2.46 18.84 -0.19
N LEU A 175 -1.55 18.84 0.78
CA LEU A 175 -1.09 17.60 1.42
C LEU A 175 -2.08 17.16 2.51
N PRO A 176 -2.33 15.84 2.69
CA PRO A 176 -3.21 15.34 3.74
C PRO A 176 -2.73 15.76 5.14
N ALA A 177 -3.67 16.11 6.03
CA ALA A 177 -3.34 16.54 7.39
C ALA A 177 -2.56 15.47 8.19
N GLY A 178 -2.87 14.19 8.00
CA GLY A 178 -2.15 13.07 8.63
C GLY A 178 -0.67 13.03 8.23
N PHE A 179 -0.38 13.21 6.93
CA PHE A 179 0.99 13.31 6.43
C PHE A 179 1.75 14.48 7.06
N LEU A 180 1.13 15.66 7.16
CA LEU A 180 1.78 16.84 7.77
C LEU A 180 2.06 16.64 9.27
N ALA A 181 1.14 15.98 9.99
CA ALA A 181 1.31 15.66 11.40
C ALA A 181 2.45 14.66 11.62
N GLU A 182 2.52 13.61 10.81
CA GLU A 182 3.58 12.59 10.86
C GLU A 182 4.96 13.12 10.44
N ALA A 183 4.99 14.07 9.50
CA ALA A 183 6.19 14.79 9.10
C ALA A 183 6.76 15.71 10.20
N GLN A 184 6.07 15.85 11.34
CA GLN A 184 6.36 16.82 12.40
C GLN A 184 6.51 18.24 11.87
N VAL A 185 5.87 18.53 10.74
CA VAL A 185 5.77 19.89 10.24
C VAL A 185 4.81 20.58 11.19
N PRO A 186 5.21 21.67 11.85
CA PRO A 186 4.25 22.49 12.56
C PRO A 186 3.19 22.91 11.54
N LEU A 187 1.99 22.34 11.63
CA LEU A 187 0.84 22.97 11.03
C LEU A 187 0.83 24.38 11.62
N PRO A 188 0.70 25.45 10.81
CA PRO A 188 0.53 26.78 11.37
C PRO A 188 -0.77 26.80 12.17
N VAL A 189 -0.67 26.43 13.44
CA VAL A 189 -1.59 26.86 14.47
C VAL A 189 -1.27 28.34 14.60
N ALA A 190 -2.09 29.17 13.96
CA ALA A 190 -2.04 30.60 14.20
C ALA A 190 -2.45 30.80 15.67
N THR A 191 -1.46 30.84 16.56
CA THR A 191 -1.59 31.20 17.97
C THR A 191 -1.48 32.70 18.19
N GLU A 192 -1.53 33.50 17.13
CA GLU A 192 -1.88 34.91 17.27
C GLU A 192 -3.40 35.03 17.22
N GLU A 193 -3.98 35.71 18.21
CA GLU A 193 -5.37 36.15 18.19
C GLU A 193 -5.57 37.15 17.05
N VAL A 194 -5.57 36.66 15.82
CA VAL A 194 -5.92 37.45 14.66
C VAL A 194 -7.41 37.73 14.76
N ASP A 195 -7.78 39.01 14.81
CA ASP A 195 -9.17 39.44 14.74
C ASP A 195 -9.74 39.14 13.35
N LEU A 196 -10.26 37.91 13.21
CA LEU A 196 -10.85 37.42 11.97
C LEU A 196 -12.09 38.22 11.57
N HIS A 197 -12.81 38.80 12.53
CA HIS A 197 -13.98 39.62 12.22
C HIS A 197 -13.54 40.96 11.64
N GLY A 198 -12.56 41.63 12.26
CA GLY A 198 -11.99 42.87 11.75
C GLY A 198 -11.37 42.74 10.35
N LEU A 199 -10.70 41.62 10.05
CA LEU A 199 -10.16 41.37 8.70
C LEU A 199 -11.26 41.14 7.65
N VAL A 200 -12.38 40.52 8.03
CA VAL A 200 -13.51 40.31 7.12
C VAL A 200 -14.25 41.62 6.86
N GLU A 201 -14.39 42.48 7.87
CA GLU A 201 -14.96 43.83 7.70
C GLU A 201 -14.07 44.71 6.81
N GLN A 202 -12.75 44.72 7.02
CA GLN A 202 -11.81 45.44 6.16
C GLN A 202 -11.81 44.93 4.71
N ALA A 203 -12.06 43.63 4.52
CA ALA A 203 -12.22 43.03 3.21
C ALA A 203 -13.65 43.13 2.65
N ASN A 204 -14.53 43.91 3.28
CA ASN A 204 -15.92 44.13 2.86
C ASN A 204 -16.72 42.81 2.68
N GLY A 205 -16.47 41.82 3.54
CA GLY A 205 -17.08 40.49 3.48
C GLY A 205 -16.40 39.51 2.51
N ASN A 206 -15.28 39.88 1.87
CA ASN A 206 -14.60 39.01 0.91
C ASN A 206 -13.72 37.95 1.60
N LEU A 207 -14.36 36.85 2.01
CA LEU A 207 -13.71 35.71 2.66
C LEU A 207 -12.55 35.11 1.85
N SER A 208 -12.61 35.16 0.51
CA SER A 208 -11.53 34.64 -0.35
C SER A 208 -10.30 35.55 -0.38
N ALA A 209 -10.46 36.85 -0.16
CA ALA A 209 -9.34 37.78 -0.03
C ALA A 209 -8.65 37.61 1.33
N VAL A 210 -9.43 37.48 2.41
CA VAL A 210 -8.91 37.26 3.76
C VAL A 210 -8.18 35.91 3.86
N ALA A 211 -8.76 34.85 3.31
CA ALA A 211 -8.14 33.52 3.30
C ALA A 211 -6.78 33.53 2.58
N ARG A 212 -6.69 34.22 1.43
CA ARG A 212 -5.42 34.40 0.69
C ARG A 212 -4.41 35.23 1.49
N GLY A 213 -4.83 36.30 2.15
CA GLY A 213 -3.95 37.14 2.98
C GLY A 213 -3.38 36.39 4.19
N LEU A 214 -4.13 35.42 4.72
CA LEU A 214 -3.73 34.57 5.85
C LEU A 214 -3.05 33.26 5.43
N GLY A 215 -2.90 33.00 4.12
CA GLY A 215 -2.30 31.75 3.62
C GLY A 215 -3.08 30.49 4.00
N ILE A 216 -4.39 30.58 4.22
CA ILE A 216 -5.27 29.45 4.59
C ILE A 216 -6.39 29.27 3.57
N SER A 217 -7.01 28.08 3.55
CA SER A 217 -8.18 27.85 2.69
C SER A 217 -9.41 28.61 3.17
N ARG A 218 -10.33 28.95 2.25
CA ARG A 218 -11.62 29.59 2.58
C ARG A 218 -12.45 28.73 3.54
N THR A 219 -12.39 27.40 3.39
CA THR A 219 -13.10 26.45 4.26
C THR A 219 -12.50 26.45 5.67
N THR A 220 -11.18 26.54 5.80
CA THR A 220 -10.48 26.68 7.08
C THR A 220 -10.84 28.00 7.77
N LEU A 221 -10.91 29.11 7.02
CA LEU A 221 -11.35 30.41 7.54
C LEU A 221 -12.81 30.35 8.04
N TYR A 222 -13.72 29.75 7.27
CA TYR A 222 -15.13 29.62 7.64
C TYR A 222 -15.33 28.77 8.90
N LYS A 223 -14.56 27.68 9.04
CA LYS A 223 -14.61 26.83 10.24
C LYS A 223 -14.13 27.60 11.49
N ARG A 224 -13.03 28.37 11.37
CA ARG A 224 -12.50 29.20 12.46
C ARG A 224 -13.45 30.33 12.90
N LEU A 225 -14.21 30.92 11.97
CA LEU A 225 -15.23 31.94 12.27
C LEU A 225 -16.46 31.39 13.00
N ARG A 226 -16.71 30.07 12.94
CA ARG A 226 -17.90 29.42 13.50
C ARG A 226 -17.61 28.68 14.82
N GLU A 227 -16.35 28.39 15.12
CA GLU A 227 -15.89 27.76 16.37
C GLU A 227 -15.60 28.79 17.48
N ARG A 228 -15.79 30.08 17.22
CA ARG A 228 -15.88 31.18 18.20
C ARG A 228 -17.31 31.70 18.24
#